data_AF-A0A2E1ZD52-F1
#
_entry.id   AF-A0A2E1ZD52-F1
#
_cell.length_a   1.000
_cell.length_b   1.000
_cell.length_c   1.000
_cell.angle_alpha   90.00
_cell.angle_beta   90.00
_cell.angle_gamma   90.00
#
_symmetry.space_group_name_H-M   'P 1'
#
loop_
_entity.id
_entity.type
_entity.pdbx_description
1 polymer ?
#
loop_
_entity_poly.entity_id
_entity_poly.type
_entity_poly.pdbx_seq_one_letter_code
_entity_poly.pdbx_strand_id
1 'polypeptide(L)'
;IKAEAQLELGVSGDPRVSLETGIRNSISKVVNFDPSTGTPTDTAIDAYVNVVLTEYDAAGPSGKLDILMKEYFIASFGNGLETYNGYRRTGFPSNFQPSLDPNPGDYYRSALYPANYVNNNSNATQKERTEQIFWDTNPAGFIN
;
A
#
# COMPACT_ATOMS: atom_id res chain seq x y z
N ILE A 1 -1.84 -8.71 2.97
CA ILE A 1 -2.64 -8.98 4.21
C ILE A 1 -2.09 -10.16 5.02
N LYS A 2 -2.23 -11.44 4.62
CA LYS A 2 -1.74 -12.57 5.45
C LYS A 2 -0.26 -12.48 5.80
N ALA A 3 0.60 -12.23 4.81
CA ALA A 3 2.04 -12.05 5.02
C ALA A 3 2.35 -10.93 6.02
N GLU A 4 1.54 -9.87 6.02
CA GLU A 4 1.76 -8.72 6.88
C GLU A 4 1.34 -9.02 8.32
N ALA A 5 0.21 -9.69 8.51
CA ALA A 5 -0.23 -10.12 9.84
C ALA A 5 0.77 -11.11 10.48
N GLN A 6 1.42 -11.95 9.66
CA GLN A 6 2.50 -12.83 10.13
C GLN A 6 3.76 -12.05 10.51
N LEU A 7 4.07 -10.98 9.78
CA LEU A 7 5.22 -10.13 10.04
C LEU A 7 5.03 -9.23 11.28
N GLU A 8 3.88 -8.57 11.38
CA GLU A 8 3.64 -7.46 12.32
C GLU A 8 2.80 -7.86 13.54
N LEU A 9 1.91 -8.86 13.41
CA LEU A 9 0.90 -9.19 14.43
C LEU A 9 1.14 -10.54 15.11
N GLY A 10 2.23 -11.23 14.79
CA GLY A 10 2.56 -12.55 15.35
C GLY A 10 1.61 -13.67 14.92
N VAL A 11 0.89 -13.50 13.81
CA VAL A 11 0.11 -14.60 13.22
C VAL A 11 1.05 -15.72 12.78
N SER A 12 0.66 -16.97 13.00
CA SER A 12 1.51 -18.13 12.70
C SER A 12 1.78 -18.31 11.20
N GLY A 13 2.96 -18.83 10.89
CA GLY A 13 3.43 -19.16 9.54
C GLY A 13 4.54 -18.23 9.05
N ASP A 14 4.99 -18.47 7.81
CA ASP A 14 6.11 -17.74 7.23
C ASP A 14 5.63 -16.56 6.35
N PRO A 15 5.92 -15.30 6.73
CA PRO A 15 5.53 -14.13 5.94
C PRO A 15 6.18 -14.13 4.55
N ARG A 16 7.38 -14.70 4.38
CA ARG A 16 8.06 -14.82 3.09
C ARG A 16 7.29 -15.72 2.12
N VAL A 17 6.83 -16.88 2.59
CA VAL A 17 6.02 -17.82 1.80
C VAL A 17 4.67 -17.19 1.42
N SER A 18 4.05 -16.47 2.35
CA SER A 18 2.79 -15.76 2.07
C SER A 18 2.99 -14.59 1.08
N LEU A 19 4.14 -13.90 1.13
CA LEU A 19 4.50 -12.86 0.16
C LEU A 19 4.64 -13.46 -1.24
N GLU A 20 5.45 -14.51 -1.38
CA GLU A 20 5.63 -15.22 -2.66
C GLU A 20 4.28 -15.66 -3.25
N THR A 21 3.45 -16.29 -2.41
CA THR A 21 2.11 -16.75 -2.81
C THR A 21 1.25 -15.59 -3.32
N GLY A 22 1.29 -14.44 -2.63
CA GLY A 22 0.56 -13.24 -3.01
C GLY A 22 0.98 -12.69 -4.38
N ILE A 23 2.30 -12.57 -4.61
CA ILE A 23 2.87 -12.08 -5.88
C ILE A 23 2.44 -13.00 -7.03
N ARG A 24 2.64 -14.30 -6.88
CA ARG A 24 2.29 -15.30 -7.90
C ARG A 24 0.80 -15.29 -8.22
N ASN A 25 -0.06 -15.17 -7.21
CA ASN A 25 -1.52 -15.08 -7.42
C ASN A 25 -1.93 -13.80 -8.16
N SER A 26 -1.29 -12.66 -7.84
CA SER A 26 -1.54 -11.39 -8.52
C SER A 26 -1.18 -11.47 -10.00
N ILE A 27 0.02 -11.97 -10.31
CA ILE A 27 0.49 -12.17 -11.69
C ILE A 27 -0.42 -13.16 -12.42
N SER A 28 -0.74 -14.30 -11.80
CA SER A 28 -1.63 -15.31 -12.38
C SER A 28 -3.01 -14.73 -12.73
N LYS A 29 -3.56 -13.86 -11.88
CA LYS A 29 -4.83 -13.17 -12.17
C LYS A 29 -4.74 -12.35 -13.46
N VAL A 30 -3.67 -11.57 -13.62
CA VAL A 30 -3.48 -10.71 -14.80
C VAL A 30 -3.26 -11.54 -16.06
N VAL A 31 -2.40 -12.55 -16.00
CA VAL A 31 -2.12 -13.48 -17.11
C VAL A 31 -3.39 -14.17 -17.61
N ASN A 32 -4.26 -14.57 -16.68
CA ASN A 32 -5.51 -15.24 -17.02
C ASN A 32 -6.67 -14.28 -17.34
N PHE A 33 -6.49 -12.97 -17.19
CA PHE A 33 -7.54 -11.99 -17.47
C PHE A 33 -7.71 -11.73 -18.98
N ASP A 34 -6.60 -11.51 -19.70
CA ASP A 34 -6.60 -11.37 -21.16
C ASP A 34 -5.30 -11.95 -21.78
N PRO A 35 -5.35 -13.20 -22.30
CA PRO A 35 -4.18 -13.89 -22.85
C PRO A 35 -3.71 -13.31 -24.19
N SER A 36 -4.43 -12.33 -24.77
CA SER A 36 -4.03 -11.69 -26.03
C SER A 36 -2.97 -10.59 -25.84
N THR A 37 -2.72 -10.18 -24.60
CA THR A 37 -1.85 -9.06 -24.25
C THR A 37 -0.49 -9.51 -23.71
N GLY A 38 0.39 -10.02 -24.59
CA GLY A 38 1.82 -10.20 -24.29
C GLY A 38 2.13 -10.86 -22.95
N THR A 39 1.73 -12.12 -22.78
CA THR A 39 1.90 -12.87 -21.53
C THR A 39 3.38 -13.07 -21.17
N PRO A 40 3.83 -12.72 -19.94
CA PRO A 40 5.17 -13.03 -19.48
C PRO A 40 5.40 -14.55 -19.43
N THR A 41 6.62 -14.98 -19.73
CA THR A 41 7.02 -16.39 -19.59
C THR A 41 7.15 -16.77 -18.12
N ASP A 42 6.99 -18.06 -17.79
CA ASP A 42 7.21 -18.57 -16.43
C ASP A 42 8.61 -18.20 -15.91
N THR A 43 9.63 -18.24 -16.77
CA THR A 43 10.99 -17.81 -16.43
C THR A 43 11.06 -16.34 -16.03
N ALA A 44 10.33 -15.44 -16.72
CA ALA A 44 10.29 -14.03 -16.36
C ALA A 44 9.54 -13.80 -15.04
N ILE A 45 8.46 -14.55 -14.81
CA ILE A 45 7.70 -14.52 -13.54
C ILE A 45 8.59 -14.98 -12.39
N ASP A 46 9.28 -16.11 -12.54
CA ASP A 46 10.19 -16.63 -11.51
C ASP A 46 11.38 -15.69 -11.25
N ALA A 47 11.93 -15.07 -12.30
CA ALA A 47 12.98 -14.08 -12.13
C ALA A 47 12.51 -12.88 -11.29
N TYR A 48 11.31 -12.35 -11.55
CA TYR A 48 10.75 -11.26 -10.76
C TYR A 48 10.50 -11.66 -9.29
N VAL A 49 9.85 -12.81 -9.07
CA VAL A 49 9.59 -13.32 -7.72
C VAL A 49 10.90 -13.51 -6.96
N ASN A 50 11.94 -14.05 -7.59
CA ASN A 50 13.24 -14.23 -6.98
C ASN A 50 13.92 -12.91 -6.61
N VAL A 51 13.78 -11.86 -7.43
CA VAL A 51 14.27 -10.52 -7.10
C VAL A 51 13.60 -10.02 -5.81
N VAL A 52 12.27 -10.05 -5.76
CA VAL A 52 11.51 -9.57 -4.59
C VAL A 52 11.87 -10.35 -3.33
N LEU A 53 11.97 -11.68 -3.42
CA LEU A 53 12.30 -12.53 -2.28
C LEU A 53 13.76 -12.35 -1.83
N THR A 54 14.69 -12.11 -2.75
CA THR A 54 16.08 -11.81 -2.40
C THR A 54 16.17 -10.48 -1.64
N GLU A 55 15.47 -9.45 -2.12
CA GLU A 55 15.38 -8.16 -1.41
C GLU A 55 14.74 -8.33 -0.03
N TYR A 56 13.68 -9.14 0.06
CA TYR A 56 12.98 -9.42 1.32
C TYR A 56 13.89 -10.14 2.33
N ASP A 57 14.65 -11.14 1.88
CA ASP A 57 15.54 -11.92 2.73
C ASP A 57 16.72 -11.07 3.24
N ALA A 58 17.18 -10.10 2.45
CA ALA A 58 18.24 -9.15 2.83
C ALA A 58 17.75 -7.99 3.72
N ALA A 59 16.45 -7.73 3.76
CA ALA A 59 15.88 -6.57 4.46
C ALA A 59 15.77 -6.76 5.99
N GLY A 60 15.95 -5.66 6.71
CA GLY A 60 15.57 -5.57 8.13
C GLY A 60 14.05 -5.53 8.33
N PRO A 61 13.56 -5.52 9.58
CA PRO A 61 12.12 -5.59 9.88
C PRO A 61 11.26 -4.58 9.12
N SER A 62 11.63 -3.29 9.12
CA SER A 62 10.91 -2.24 8.39
C SER A 62 11.00 -2.40 6.88
N GLY A 63 12.16 -2.82 6.35
CA GLY A 63 12.33 -3.06 4.92
C GLY A 63 11.49 -4.23 4.40
N LYS A 64 11.27 -5.26 5.23
CA LYS A 64 10.35 -6.36 4.91
C LYS A 64 8.91 -5.88 4.77
N LEU A 65 8.47 -4.98 5.66
CA LEU A 65 7.15 -4.36 5.56
C LEU A 65 7.06 -3.45 4.32
N ASP A 66 8.11 -2.69 4.02
CA ASP A 66 8.18 -1.83 2.83
C ASP A 66 7.99 -2.64 1.53
N ILE A 67 8.76 -3.70 1.36
CA ILE A 67 8.66 -4.61 0.21
C ILE A 67 7.25 -5.21 0.11
N LEU A 68 6.68 -5.64 1.23
CA LEU A 68 5.32 -6.18 1.26
C LEU A 68 4.29 -5.14 0.81
N MET A 69 4.39 -3.91 1.33
CA MET A 69 3.49 -2.81 0.99
C MET A 69 3.66 -2.35 -0.47
N LYS A 70 4.88 -2.44 -1.02
CA LYS A 70 5.15 -2.22 -2.44
C LYS A 70 4.46 -3.25 -3.33
N GLU A 71 4.60 -4.54 -3.04
CA GLU A 71 3.90 -5.59 -3.81
C GLU A 71 2.37 -5.49 -3.66
N TYR A 72 1.90 -5.08 -2.47
CA TYR A 72 0.49 -4.80 -2.24
C TYR A 72 -0.02 -3.62 -3.06
N PHE A 73 0.76 -2.54 -3.18
CA PHE A 73 0.44 -1.40 -4.04
C PHE A 73 0.30 -1.82 -5.50
N ILE A 74 1.27 -2.59 -6.02
CA ILE A 74 1.26 -3.10 -7.39
C ILE A 74 0.04 -3.99 -7.63
N ALA A 75 -0.24 -4.94 -6.71
CA ALA A 75 -1.38 -5.84 -6.81
C ALA A 75 -2.75 -5.13 -6.69
N SER A 76 -2.77 -3.94 -6.10
CA SER A 76 -3.97 -3.11 -5.93
C SER A 76 -4.23 -2.18 -7.12
N PHE A 77 -3.61 -2.44 -8.29
CA PHE A 77 -3.89 -1.69 -9.51
C PHE A 77 -5.40 -1.67 -9.81
N GLY A 78 -5.95 -0.46 -9.99
CA GLY A 78 -7.39 -0.23 -10.14
C GLY A 78 -8.16 -0.02 -8.82
N ASN A 79 -7.54 -0.20 -7.66
CA ASN A 79 -8.11 0.08 -6.34
C ASN A 79 -7.17 0.97 -5.50
N GLY A 80 -7.29 2.29 -5.69
CA GLY A 80 -6.47 3.27 -4.97
C GLY A 80 -6.80 3.43 -3.48
N LEU A 81 -7.98 2.99 -3.03
CA LEU A 81 -8.39 3.16 -1.62
C LEU A 81 -7.56 2.27 -0.69
N GLU A 82 -7.28 1.04 -1.10
CA GLU A 82 -6.47 0.11 -0.33
C GLU A 82 -5.04 0.62 -0.15
N THR A 83 -4.43 1.08 -1.23
CA THR A 83 -3.11 1.72 -1.20
C THR A 83 -3.12 2.97 -0.32
N TYR A 84 -4.11 3.84 -0.47
CA TYR A 84 -4.23 5.06 0.32
C TYR A 84 -4.35 4.77 1.82
N ASN A 85 -5.13 3.75 2.19
CA ASN A 85 -5.26 3.33 3.59
C ASN A 85 -3.99 2.64 4.10
N GLY A 86 -3.38 1.79 3.28
CA GLY A 86 -2.13 1.10 3.58
C GLY A 86 -0.98 2.08 3.86
N TYR A 87 -0.84 3.11 3.04
CA TYR A 87 0.16 4.15 3.22
C TYR A 87 -0.09 4.96 4.49
N ARG A 88 -1.34 5.36 4.77
CA ARG A 88 -1.69 6.05 6.03
C ARG A 88 -1.36 5.23 7.29
N ARG A 89 -1.54 3.91 7.22
CA ARG A 89 -1.25 3.01 8.34
C ARG A 89 0.24 2.70 8.51
N THR A 90 1.01 2.63 7.41
CA THR A 90 2.38 2.07 7.45
C THR A 90 3.49 3.04 7.05
N GLY A 91 3.19 4.11 6.32
CA GLY A 91 4.19 4.96 5.69
C GLY A 91 4.92 4.30 4.51
N PHE A 92 4.45 3.13 4.06
CA PHE A 92 5.04 2.37 2.96
C PHE A 92 4.05 2.15 1.79
N PRO A 93 4.54 1.98 0.55
CA PRO A 93 5.95 1.93 0.14
C PRO A 93 6.70 3.26 0.29
N SER A 94 7.99 3.21 0.64
CA SER A 94 8.80 4.42 0.88
C SER A 94 9.20 5.16 -0.39
N ASN A 95 9.05 4.51 -1.55
CA ASN A 95 9.53 4.99 -2.84
C ASN A 95 8.40 5.40 -3.79
N PHE A 96 7.31 5.99 -3.25
CA PHE A 96 6.30 6.62 -4.10
C PHE A 96 6.92 7.69 -5.00
N GLN A 97 6.30 7.89 -6.17
CA GLN A 97 6.68 8.97 -7.05
C GLN A 97 6.57 10.30 -6.29
N PRO A 98 7.61 11.15 -6.29
CA PRO A 98 7.55 12.44 -5.63
C PRO A 98 6.52 13.36 -6.30
N SER A 99 6.00 14.32 -5.53
CA SER A 99 5.19 15.40 -6.09
C SER A 99 5.99 16.20 -7.11
N LEU A 100 5.31 16.65 -8.18
CA LEU A 100 5.87 17.58 -9.15
C LEU A 100 5.90 19.03 -8.62
N ASP A 101 5.01 19.35 -7.68
CA ASP A 101 5.02 20.65 -7.00
C ASP A 101 6.20 20.69 -6.01
N PRO A 102 7.09 21.71 -6.06
CA PRO A 102 8.18 21.85 -5.10
C PRO A 102 7.72 22.04 -3.65
N ASN A 103 6.46 22.45 -3.41
CA ASN A 103 5.87 22.62 -2.08
C ASN A 103 4.46 22.00 -2.04
N PRO A 104 4.35 20.66 -2.06
CA PRO A 104 3.04 19.98 -2.15
C PRO A 104 2.16 20.15 -0.90
N GLY A 105 2.75 20.61 0.21
CA GLY A 105 2.13 20.61 1.52
C GLY A 105 2.08 19.21 2.13
N ASP A 106 1.34 19.07 3.24
CA ASP A 106 1.23 17.81 3.96
C ASP A 106 0.34 16.79 3.21
N TYR A 107 0.65 15.51 3.40
CA TYR A 107 -0.16 14.42 2.86
C TYR A 107 -1.60 14.44 3.42
N TYR A 108 -2.57 14.16 2.57
CA TYR A 108 -3.99 14.17 2.94
C TYR A 108 -4.27 12.91 3.76
N ARG A 109 -4.69 13.08 5.01
CA ARG A 109 -5.01 11.99 5.93
C ARG A 109 -6.51 11.76 6.06
N SER A 110 -7.35 12.68 5.57
CA SER A 110 -8.78 12.43 5.39
C SER A 110 -9.39 13.31 4.31
N ALA A 111 -10.55 12.89 3.79
CA ALA A 111 -11.34 13.72 2.90
C ALA A 111 -12.08 14.81 3.69
N LEU A 112 -12.18 16.00 3.11
CA LEU A 112 -12.99 17.09 3.65
C LEU A 112 -14.47 16.70 3.65
N TYR A 113 -15.23 17.26 4.60
CA TYR A 113 -16.67 17.15 4.52
C TYR A 113 -17.21 17.94 3.32
N PRO A 114 -18.25 17.43 2.62
CA PRO A 114 -18.93 18.17 1.58
C PRO A 114 -19.39 19.55 2.06
N ALA A 115 -19.21 20.58 1.23
CA ALA A 115 -19.51 21.95 1.62
C ALA A 115 -20.99 22.15 2.00
N ASN A 116 -21.91 21.47 1.32
CA ASN A 116 -23.34 21.51 1.65
C ASN A 116 -23.65 20.94 3.04
N TYR A 117 -22.92 19.92 3.49
CA TYR A 117 -23.08 19.38 4.85
C TYR A 117 -22.68 20.42 5.89
N VAL A 118 -21.53 21.08 5.70
CA VAL A 118 -21.03 22.08 6.66
C VAL A 118 -21.89 23.35 6.64
N ASN A 119 -22.31 23.81 5.46
CA ASN A 119 -23.09 25.05 5.34
C ASN A 119 -24.54 24.91 5.84
N ASN A 120 -25.15 23.72 5.71
CA ASN A 120 -26.56 23.51 6.05
C ASN A 120 -26.77 22.92 7.46
N ASN A 121 -25.69 22.62 8.20
CA ASN A 121 -25.76 22.07 9.55
C ASN A 121 -24.93 22.92 10.51
N SER A 122 -25.59 23.72 11.35
CA SER A 122 -24.92 24.60 12.32
C SER A 122 -24.08 23.86 13.37
N ASN A 123 -24.28 22.54 13.51
CA ASN A 123 -23.50 21.70 14.43
C ASN A 123 -22.29 21.04 13.75
N ALA A 124 -22.14 21.17 12.43
CA ALA A 124 -21.02 20.57 11.71
C ALA A 124 -19.77 21.45 11.82
N THR A 125 -18.62 20.82 12.02
CA THR A 125 -17.30 21.45 11.93
C THR A 125 -16.56 20.84 10.74
N GLN A 126 -15.90 21.67 9.93
CA GLN A 126 -15.11 21.20 8.79
C GLN A 126 -13.86 20.45 9.28
N LYS A 127 -13.44 19.45 8.50
CA LYS A 127 -12.20 18.70 8.73
C LYS A 127 -10.98 19.46 8.22
N GLU A 128 -9.85 19.25 8.87
CA GLU A 128 -8.55 19.58 8.29
C GLU A 128 -8.04 18.43 7.41
N ARG A 129 -7.27 18.75 6.36
CA ARG A 129 -6.74 17.74 5.41
C ARG A 129 -5.82 16.73 6.09
N THR A 130 -5.08 17.18 7.10
CA THR A 130 -4.13 16.39 7.90
C THR A 130 -4.80 15.69 9.08
N GLU A 131 -6.10 15.88 9.27
CA GLU A 131 -6.83 15.29 10.39
C GLU A 131 -6.83 13.76 10.31
N GLN A 132 -6.35 13.16 11.39
CA GLN A 132 -6.26 11.72 11.59
C GLN A 132 -7.64 11.14 11.88
N ILE A 133 -7.94 9.99 11.28
CA ILE A 133 -9.16 9.24 11.60
C ILE A 133 -8.88 8.18 12.66
N PHE A 134 -9.93 7.57 13.22
CA PHE A 134 -9.82 6.78 14.45
C PHE A 134 -8.77 5.66 14.45
N TRP A 135 -8.47 5.07 13.28
CA TRP A 135 -7.46 4.01 13.14
C TRP A 135 -6.09 4.52 12.72
N ASP A 136 -6.00 5.78 12.29
CA ASP A 136 -4.78 6.40 11.80
C ASP A 136 -4.00 6.98 12.98
N THR A 137 -3.30 6.14 13.73
CA THR A 137 -2.67 6.49 15.02
C THR A 137 -1.23 7.02 14.89
N ASN A 138 -0.69 7.11 13.67
CA ASN A 138 0.68 7.56 13.42
C ASN A 138 0.87 9.07 13.68
N PRO A 139 2.02 9.54 14.19
CA PRO A 139 2.21 10.95 14.51
C PRO A 139 2.08 11.89 13.29
N ALA A 140 1.87 13.17 13.53
CA ALA A 140 1.94 14.19 12.48
C ALA A 140 3.34 14.18 11.81
N GLY A 141 3.40 14.39 10.50
CA GLY A 141 4.64 14.33 9.72
C GLY A 141 5.25 12.93 9.56
N PHE A 142 4.53 11.88 9.98
CA PHE A 142 4.95 10.49 9.72
C PHE A 142 5.01 10.15 8.23
N ILE A 143 4.19 10.83 7.42
CA ILE A 143 4.01 10.59 5.99
C ILE A 143 4.26 11.90 5.26
N ASN A 144 5.09 11.82 4.20
CA ASN A 144 5.39 12.91 3.29
C ASN A 144 4.70 12.69 1.94
#